data_AF-A0A8S3UL44-F1
#
_entry.id   AF-A0A8S3UL44-F1
#
_cell.length_a   1.000
_cell.length_b   1.000
_cell.length_c   1.000
_cell.angle_alpha   90.00
_cell.angle_beta   90.00
_cell.angle_gamma   90.00
#
_symmetry.space_group_name_H-M   'P 1'
#
loop_
_entity.id
_entity.type
_entity.pdbx_description
1 polymer ?
#
loop_
_entity_poly.entity_id
_entity_poly.type
_entity_poly.pdbx_seq_one_letter_code
_entity_poly.pdbx_strand_id
1 'polypeptide(L)'
;MTGGGRHGRGRGSGKGRGGFKPNQSATRTSQRNRSVSAAKRQRISDSDSNVSEIADFIQSVSDVFDELQNHINTLELRLDDMEQYSRRTCLKMSGIPEPETATFDEDTDSKVLSVINEMIIKPHDRKLSLRDIGRTHRIGERKREKLEIS
;
A
#
# COMPACT_ATOMS: atom_id res chain seq x y z
N MET A 1 94.55 -36.38 11.48
CA MET A 1 95.68 -35.52 11.04
C MET A 1 95.27 -34.07 11.24
N THR A 2 96.13 -33.30 11.93
CA THR A 2 96.28 -31.82 11.89
C THR A 2 95.02 -30.95 12.09
N GLY A 3 94.89 -30.05 13.06
CA GLY A 3 95.87 -29.38 13.90
C GLY A 3 95.54 -27.88 13.99
N GLY A 4 95.69 -27.28 15.18
CA GLY A 4 95.80 -25.83 15.44
C GLY A 4 94.50 -25.00 15.27
N GLY A 5 94.15 -24.03 16.10
CA GLY A 5 94.89 -23.29 17.12
C GLY A 5 94.64 -21.78 16.97
N ARG A 6 94.58 -21.06 18.11
CA ARG A 6 94.54 -19.59 18.34
C ARG A 6 93.14 -18.99 18.53
N HIS A 7 92.77 -18.54 19.73
CA HIS A 7 93.19 -17.32 20.45
C HIS A 7 92.73 -16.02 19.79
N GLY A 8 91.70 -15.42 20.38
CA GLY A 8 91.31 -14.02 20.20
C GLY A 8 90.55 -13.53 21.43
N ARG A 9 91.23 -12.81 22.32
CA ARG A 9 90.66 -12.09 23.46
C ARG A 9 89.89 -10.87 22.93
N GLY A 10 88.70 -10.64 23.46
CA GLY A 10 87.94 -9.39 23.25
C GLY A 10 86.97 -9.14 24.39
N ARG A 11 87.47 -8.56 25.49
CA ARG A 11 86.65 -8.05 26.59
C ARG A 11 85.99 -6.74 26.13
N GLY A 12 84.68 -6.77 25.88
CA GLY A 12 83.84 -5.59 25.71
C GLY A 12 82.92 -5.41 26.91
N SER A 13 83.40 -4.69 27.93
CA SER A 13 82.61 -4.29 29.11
C SER A 13 81.67 -3.14 28.73
N GLY A 14 80.44 -3.46 28.30
CA GLY A 14 79.37 -2.48 28.09
C GLY A 14 78.41 -2.45 29.27
N LYS A 15 78.75 -1.69 30.33
CA LYS A 15 77.80 -1.29 31.36
C LYS A 15 76.84 -0.27 30.76
N GLY A 16 75.54 -0.57 30.77
CA GLY A 16 74.50 0.35 30.31
C GLY A 16 73.09 -0.21 30.48
N ARG A 17 72.69 -0.56 31.70
CA ARG A 17 71.27 -0.74 32.04
C ARG A 17 70.61 0.64 32.11
N GLY A 18 70.36 1.24 30.95
CA GLY A 18 69.44 2.37 30.82
C GLY A 18 68.02 1.83 30.84
N GLY A 19 67.31 2.03 31.96
CA GLY A 19 65.88 1.76 32.03
C GLY A 19 65.14 2.70 31.08
N PHE A 20 64.81 2.20 29.89
CA PHE A 20 63.97 2.90 28.93
C PHE A 20 62.56 2.96 29.50
N LYS A 21 62.20 4.08 30.15
CA LYS A 21 60.82 4.32 30.57
C LYS A 21 60.01 4.58 29.30
N PRO A 22 59.03 3.74 28.94
CA PRO A 22 58.22 3.96 27.75
C PRO A 22 57.55 5.33 27.84
N ASN A 23 57.62 6.09 26.75
CA ASN A 23 57.05 7.43 26.64
C ASN A 23 55.53 7.35 26.88
N GLN A 24 55.08 7.83 28.04
CA GLN A 24 53.69 7.73 28.49
C GLN A 24 52.68 8.42 27.55
N SER A 25 53.17 9.30 26.66
CA SER A 25 52.35 9.95 25.63
C SER A 25 51.93 8.98 24.51
N ALA A 26 52.82 8.09 24.06
CA ALA A 26 52.55 7.13 23.00
C ALA A 26 51.55 6.03 23.44
N THR A 27 51.65 5.59 24.71
CA THR A 27 50.71 4.62 25.29
C THR A 27 49.31 5.22 25.49
N ARG A 28 49.21 6.49 25.90
CA ARG A 28 47.92 7.19 26.02
C ARG A 28 47.21 7.39 24.69
N THR A 29 47.95 7.77 23.64
CA THR A 29 47.38 7.92 22.29
C THR A 29 46.88 6.58 21.73
N SER A 30 47.65 5.50 21.95
CA SER A 30 47.23 4.14 21.54
C SER A 30 45.97 3.66 22.28
N GLN A 31 45.89 3.89 23.60
CA GLN A 31 44.70 3.54 24.39
C GLN A 31 43.47 4.35 23.97
N ARG A 32 43.61 5.65 23.71
CA ARG A 32 42.51 6.51 23.25
C ARG A 32 42.00 6.09 21.87
N ASN A 33 42.88 5.72 20.95
CA ASN A 33 42.45 5.25 19.62
C ASN A 33 41.69 3.92 19.71
N ARG A 34 42.12 3.02 20.61
CA ARG A 34 41.39 1.75 20.86
C ARG A 34 40.01 2.00 21.45
N SER A 35 39.88 2.87 22.44
CA SER A 35 38.57 3.17 23.06
C SER A 35 37.61 3.85 22.09
N VAL A 36 38.08 4.80 21.27
CA VAL A 36 37.26 5.42 20.22
C VAL A 36 36.82 4.40 19.16
N SER A 37 37.71 3.49 18.76
CA SER A 37 37.36 2.43 17.80
C SER A 37 36.34 1.44 18.35
N ALA A 38 36.42 1.09 19.64
CA ALA A 38 35.47 0.23 20.30
C ALA A 38 34.10 0.90 20.44
N ALA A 39 34.06 2.16 20.88
CA ALA A 39 32.82 2.93 20.95
C ALA A 39 32.14 3.11 19.59
N LYS A 40 32.93 3.30 18.52
CA LYS A 40 32.40 3.37 17.15
C LYS A 40 31.82 2.03 16.70
N ARG A 41 32.49 0.91 16.99
CA ARG A 41 31.96 -0.45 16.67
C ARG A 41 30.67 -0.75 17.42
N GLN A 42 30.60 -0.37 18.70
CA GLN A 42 29.37 -0.55 19.48
C GLN A 42 28.21 0.22 18.85
N ARG A 43 28.40 1.51 18.53
CA ARG A 43 27.37 2.31 17.87
C ARG A 43 26.91 1.75 16.53
N ILE A 44 27.83 1.18 15.74
CA ILE A 44 27.48 0.52 14.48
C ILE A 44 26.62 -0.72 14.77
N SER A 45 27.03 -1.55 15.74
CA SER A 45 26.26 -2.71 16.15
C SER A 45 24.85 -2.35 16.65
N ASP A 46 24.72 -1.28 17.44
CA ASP A 46 23.43 -0.81 17.95
C ASP A 46 22.56 -0.24 16.82
N SER A 47 23.16 0.43 15.84
CA SER A 47 22.45 0.87 14.64
C SER A 47 21.99 -0.30 13.77
N ASP A 48 22.83 -1.32 13.60
CA ASP A 48 22.52 -2.50 12.79
C ASP A 48 21.35 -3.29 13.40
N SER A 49 21.28 -3.42 14.73
CA SER A 49 20.13 -4.04 15.40
C SER A 49 18.84 -3.26 15.19
N ASN A 50 18.90 -1.93 15.32
CA ASN A 50 17.73 -1.08 15.09
C ASN A 50 17.24 -1.15 13.63
N VAL A 51 18.16 -1.21 12.66
CA VAL A 51 17.81 -1.36 11.25
C VAL A 51 17.12 -2.71 11.00
N SER A 52 17.58 -3.78 11.64
CA SER A 52 16.92 -5.09 11.56
C SER A 52 15.50 -5.04 12.12
N GLU A 53 15.30 -4.46 13.30
CA GLU A 53 13.98 -4.35 13.92
C GLU A 53 13.00 -3.51 13.08
N ILE A 54 13.49 -2.41 12.48
CA ILE A 54 12.70 -1.58 11.58
C ILE A 54 12.34 -2.35 10.30
N ALA A 55 13.27 -3.13 9.75
CA ALA A 55 13.01 -3.94 8.56
C ALA A 55 11.92 -4.98 8.82
N ASP A 56 11.99 -5.68 9.96
CA ASP A 56 10.97 -6.65 10.37
C ASP A 56 9.60 -5.99 10.57
N PHE A 57 9.58 -4.80 11.18
CA PHE A 57 8.35 -4.03 11.34
C PHE A 57 7.75 -3.61 9.99
N ILE A 58 8.57 -3.07 9.07
CA ILE A 58 8.13 -2.70 7.72
C ILE A 58 7.55 -3.90 6.99
N GLN A 59 8.19 -5.07 7.09
CA GLN A 59 7.67 -6.29 6.47
C GLN A 59 6.31 -6.66 7.05
N SER A 60 6.17 -6.65 8.38
CA SER A 60 4.89 -6.97 9.03
C SER A 60 3.76 -6.02 8.61
N VAL A 61 4.06 -4.72 8.46
CA VAL A 61 3.08 -3.73 8.00
C VAL A 61 2.72 -3.96 6.53
N SER A 62 3.70 -4.32 5.69
CA SER A 62 3.46 -4.67 4.28
C SER A 62 2.54 -5.88 4.15
N ASP A 63 2.77 -6.93 4.94
CA ASP A 63 1.96 -8.15 4.90
C ASP A 63 0.49 -7.86 5.26
N VAL A 64 0.26 -7.05 6.31
CA VAL A 64 -1.08 -6.62 6.71
C VAL A 64 -1.74 -5.74 5.65
N PHE A 65 -0.97 -4.86 5.02
CA PHE A 65 -1.47 -4.01 3.93
C PHE A 65 -1.94 -4.87 2.74
N ASP A 66 -1.15 -5.86 2.35
CA ASP A 66 -1.49 -6.77 1.26
C ASP A 66 -2.73 -7.61 1.59
N GLU A 67 -2.86 -8.09 2.83
CA GLU A 67 -4.05 -8.81 3.29
C GLU A 67 -5.31 -7.92 3.22
N LEU A 68 -5.23 -6.69 3.70
CA LEU A 68 -6.33 -5.73 3.65
C LEU A 68 -6.71 -5.39 2.19
N GLN A 69 -5.72 -5.18 1.33
CA GLN A 69 -5.96 -4.89 -0.07
C GLN A 69 -6.66 -6.08 -0.77
N ASN A 70 -6.26 -7.30 -0.46
CA ASN A 70 -6.91 -8.51 -0.97
C ASN A 70 -8.36 -8.64 -0.48
N HIS A 71 -8.63 -8.29 0.78
CA HIS A 71 -10.01 -8.26 1.30
C HIS A 71 -10.86 -7.20 0.61
N ILE A 72 -10.34 -5.99 0.39
CA ILE A 72 -11.05 -4.94 -0.35
C ILE A 72 -11.38 -5.43 -1.76
N ASN A 73 -10.39 -5.93 -2.49
CA ASN A 73 -10.60 -6.43 -3.85
C ASN A 73 -11.64 -7.56 -3.90
N THR A 74 -11.61 -8.47 -2.92
CA THR A 74 -12.59 -9.57 -2.82
C THR A 74 -14.00 -9.04 -2.56
N LEU A 75 -14.15 -8.03 -1.70
CA LEU A 75 -15.44 -7.42 -1.41
C LEU A 75 -15.98 -6.65 -2.62
N GLU A 76 -15.13 -5.91 -3.33
CA GLU A 76 -15.50 -5.21 -4.55
C GLU A 76 -16.01 -6.17 -5.63
N LEU A 77 -15.31 -7.28 -5.86
CA LEU A 77 -15.76 -8.32 -6.79
C LEU A 77 -17.11 -8.93 -6.40
N ARG A 78 -17.34 -9.17 -5.10
CA ARG A 78 -18.62 -9.68 -4.61
C ARG A 78 -19.74 -8.64 -4.75
N LEU A 79 -19.44 -7.37 -4.52
CA LEU A 79 -20.41 -6.29 -4.71
C LEU A 79 -20.81 -6.14 -6.18
N ASP A 80 -19.84 -6.18 -7.10
CA ASP A 80 -20.10 -6.14 -8.54
C ASP A 80 -20.95 -7.32 -8.99
N ASP A 81 -20.62 -8.54 -8.54
CA ASP A 81 -21.41 -9.74 -8.83
C ASP A 81 -22.85 -9.60 -8.29
N MET A 82 -23.02 -9.15 -7.04
CA MET A 82 -24.34 -8.89 -6.46
C MET A 82 -25.11 -7.79 -7.21
N GLU A 83 -24.45 -6.71 -7.60
CA GLU A 83 -25.03 -5.63 -8.39
C GLU A 83 -25.51 -6.15 -9.75
N GLN A 84 -24.69 -6.95 -10.43
CA GLN A 84 -25.03 -7.61 -11.68
C GLN A 84 -26.24 -8.54 -11.53
N TYR A 85 -26.27 -9.36 -10.48
CA TYR A 85 -27.42 -10.23 -10.19
C TYR A 85 -28.70 -9.45 -9.92
N SER A 86 -28.61 -8.33 -9.20
CA SER A 86 -29.77 -7.46 -8.94
C SER A 86 -30.30 -6.77 -10.21
N ARG A 87 -29.39 -6.43 -11.14
CA ARG A 87 -29.75 -5.73 -12.39
C ARG A 87 -30.21 -6.64 -13.51
N ARG A 88 -30.02 -7.96 -13.41
CA ARG A 88 -30.37 -8.93 -14.47
C ARG A 88 -31.83 -8.86 -14.92
N THR A 89 -32.74 -8.49 -14.01
CA THR A 89 -34.18 -8.32 -14.31
C THR A 89 -34.61 -6.86 -14.43
N CYS A 90 -33.67 -5.92 -14.38
CA CYS A 90 -33.94 -4.48 -14.42
C CYS A 90 -33.62 -3.91 -15.80
N LEU A 91 -34.47 -3.01 -16.29
CA LEU A 91 -34.22 -2.23 -17.50
C LEU A 91 -34.16 -0.76 -17.16
N LYS A 92 -33.16 -0.05 -17.70
CA LYS A 92 -33.06 1.40 -17.63
C LYS A 92 -33.58 2.01 -18.93
N MET A 93 -34.66 2.77 -18.84
CA MET A 93 -35.23 3.49 -19.97
C MET A 93 -34.84 4.97 -19.85
N SER A 94 -34.44 5.59 -20.96
CA SER A 94 -34.00 6.99 -21.01
C SER A 94 -34.67 7.71 -22.18
N GLY A 95 -34.84 9.03 -22.08
CA GLY A 95 -35.47 9.82 -23.14
C GLY A 95 -37.00 9.77 -23.17
N ILE A 96 -37.64 9.28 -22.11
CA ILE A 96 -39.10 9.35 -21.95
C ILE A 96 -39.47 10.76 -21.47
N PRO A 97 -40.32 11.51 -22.20
CA PRO A 97 -40.76 12.83 -21.76
C PRO A 97 -41.49 12.79 -20.41
N GLU A 98 -41.15 13.73 -19.54
CA GLU A 98 -41.81 13.94 -18.26
C GLU A 98 -42.61 15.24 -18.29
N PRO A 99 -43.86 15.26 -17.77
CA PRO A 99 -44.62 16.50 -17.66
C PRO A 99 -43.87 17.48 -16.76
N GLU A 100 -43.80 18.75 -17.13
CA GLU A 100 -43.09 19.80 -16.37
C GLU A 100 -43.71 20.07 -14.99
N THR A 101 -45.02 19.86 -14.88
CA THR A 101 -45.85 20.32 -13.75
C THR A 101 -46.23 19.25 -12.75
N ALA A 102 -45.82 17.98 -12.93
CA ALA A 102 -46.24 16.90 -12.03
C ALA A 102 -45.61 17.05 -10.64
N THR A 103 -46.27 17.81 -9.78
CA THR A 103 -46.07 17.78 -8.34
C THR A 103 -46.64 16.46 -7.85
N PHE A 104 -45.74 15.57 -7.41
CA PHE A 104 -46.00 14.44 -6.52
C PHE A 104 -46.32 13.05 -7.10
N ASP A 105 -46.98 12.91 -8.26
CA ASP A 105 -47.37 11.58 -8.76
C ASP A 105 -46.73 11.26 -10.13
N GLU A 106 -45.66 10.47 -10.10
CA GLU A 106 -44.95 10.01 -11.30
C GLU A 106 -45.57 8.70 -11.80
N ASP A 107 -46.45 8.78 -12.81
CA ASP A 107 -46.97 7.60 -13.51
C ASP A 107 -45.91 6.98 -14.42
N THR A 108 -44.98 6.27 -13.79
CA THR A 108 -43.88 5.56 -14.45
C THR A 108 -44.36 4.26 -15.09
N ASP A 109 -45.30 3.58 -14.45
CA ASP A 109 -45.91 2.33 -14.91
C ASP A 109 -46.58 2.48 -16.28
N SER A 110 -47.51 3.44 -16.44
CA SER A 110 -48.24 3.61 -17.71
C SER A 110 -47.32 4.04 -18.83
N LYS A 111 -46.34 4.92 -18.55
CA LYS A 111 -45.37 5.38 -19.54
C LYS A 111 -44.48 4.27 -20.05
N VAL A 112 -43.94 3.46 -19.14
CA VAL A 112 -43.10 2.32 -19.50
C VAL A 112 -43.90 1.31 -20.33
N LEU A 113 -45.14 1.00 -19.92
CA LEU A 113 -46.00 0.09 -20.67
C LEU A 113 -46.35 0.63 -22.05
N SER A 114 -46.68 1.92 -22.19
CA SER A 114 -46.95 2.54 -23.49
C SER A 114 -45.74 2.43 -24.40
N VAL A 115 -44.56 2.82 -23.92
CA VAL A 115 -43.31 2.71 -24.70
C VAL A 115 -43.04 1.28 -25.16
N ILE A 116 -43.13 0.29 -24.26
CA ILE A 116 -42.81 -1.09 -24.63
C ILE A 116 -43.85 -1.66 -25.59
N ASN A 117 -45.15 -1.48 -25.29
CA ASN A 117 -46.23 -2.08 -26.07
C ASN A 117 -46.44 -1.42 -27.44
N GLU A 118 -46.05 -0.15 -27.59
CA GLU A 118 -46.25 0.60 -28.83
C GLU A 118 -45.00 0.62 -29.71
N MET A 119 -43.80 0.70 -29.11
CA MET A 119 -42.56 0.87 -29.87
C MET A 119 -41.71 -0.39 -30.00
N ILE A 120 -41.83 -1.35 -29.07
CA ILE A 120 -40.93 -2.52 -29.02
C ILE A 120 -41.65 -3.80 -29.43
N ILE A 121 -42.84 -4.05 -28.86
CA ILE A 121 -43.61 -5.26 -29.11
C ILE A 121 -44.33 -5.16 -30.44
N LYS A 122 -44.24 -6.21 -31.27
CA LYS A 122 -44.89 -6.23 -32.57
C LYS A 122 -46.41 -6.32 -32.42
N PRO A 123 -47.20 -5.82 -33.38
CA PRO A 123 -48.67 -5.78 -33.26
C PRO A 123 -49.34 -7.15 -33.02
N HIS A 124 -48.70 -8.24 -33.43
CA HIS A 124 -49.23 -9.60 -33.30
C HIS A 124 -48.77 -10.33 -32.04
N ASP A 125 -47.85 -9.75 -31.28
CA ASP A 125 -47.31 -10.33 -30.06
C ASP A 125 -48.16 -9.96 -28.84
N ARG A 126 -48.02 -10.73 -27.75
CA ARG A 126 -48.71 -10.45 -26.48
C ARG A 126 -48.18 -9.14 -25.88
N LYS A 127 -49.06 -8.14 -25.74
CA LYS A 127 -48.75 -6.91 -24.98
C LYS A 127 -48.45 -7.23 -23.51
N LEU A 128 -47.49 -6.51 -22.93
CA LEU A 128 -47.20 -6.55 -21.51
C LEU A 128 -48.29 -5.82 -20.71
N SER A 129 -48.48 -6.31 -19.50
CA SER A 129 -49.37 -5.75 -18.49
C SER A 129 -48.58 -5.41 -17.22
N LEU A 130 -49.20 -4.69 -16.29
CA LEU A 130 -48.59 -4.40 -14.98
C LEU A 130 -48.19 -5.66 -14.20
N ARG A 131 -48.83 -6.80 -14.46
CA ARG A 131 -48.47 -8.08 -13.81
C ARG A 131 -47.11 -8.61 -14.26
N ASP A 132 -46.65 -8.18 -15.42
CA ASP A 132 -45.36 -8.56 -15.98
C ASP A 132 -44.22 -7.65 -15.48
N ILE A 133 -44.55 -6.60 -14.72
CA ILE A 133 -43.60 -5.62 -14.18
C ILE A 133 -43.65 -5.66 -12.65
N GLY A 134 -42.50 -5.90 -12.01
CA GLY A 134 -42.41 -5.95 -10.55
C GLY A 134 -42.48 -4.57 -9.90
N ARG A 135 -41.66 -3.63 -10.39
CA ARG A 135 -41.57 -2.25 -9.87
C ARG A 135 -41.05 -1.32 -10.95
N THR A 136 -41.62 -0.14 -11.06
CA THR A 136 -41.03 0.98 -11.80
C THR A 136 -40.80 2.15 -10.85
N HIS A 137 -39.82 2.98 -11.19
CA HIS A 137 -39.56 4.26 -10.54
C HIS A 137 -38.58 5.05 -11.39
N ARG A 138 -38.59 6.36 -11.22
CA ARG A 138 -37.63 7.27 -11.85
C ARG A 138 -36.27 7.16 -11.15
N ILE A 139 -35.20 7.26 -11.95
CA ILE A 139 -33.81 7.22 -11.45
C ILE A 139 -33.16 8.60 -11.69
N GLY A 140 -32.57 9.15 -10.62
CA GLY A 140 -31.86 10.44 -10.64
C GLY A 140 -32.75 11.64 -10.30
N GLU A 141 -32.12 12.79 -10.05
CA GLU A 141 -32.85 14.02 -9.68
C GLU A 141 -33.62 14.60 -10.86
N ARG A 142 -34.73 15.28 -10.58
CA ARG A 142 -35.48 16.02 -11.61
C ARG A 142 -34.66 17.23 -12.01
N LYS A 143 -34.43 17.40 -13.30
CA LYS A 143 -33.86 18.64 -13.81
C LYS A 143 -34.85 19.75 -13.47
N ARG A 144 -34.55 20.55 -12.45
CA ARG A 144 -35.22 21.83 -12.27
C ARG A 144 -34.79 22.70 -13.43
N GLU A 145 -35.70 23.03 -14.33
CA GLU A 145 -35.42 24.13 -15.24
C GLU A 145 -35.12 25.35 -14.38
N LYS A 146 -33.94 25.95 -14.59
CA LYS A 146 -33.68 27.28 -14.03
C LYS A 146 -34.73 28.18 -14.67
N LEU A 147 -35.72 28.58 -13.88
CA LEU A 147 -36.53 29.74 -14.20
C LEU A 147 -35.54 30.92 -14.26
N GLU A 148 -35.06 31.22 -15.46
CA GLU A 148 -34.37 32.48 -15.73
C GLU A 148 -35.43 33.57 -15.59
N ILE A 149 -35.49 34.16 -14.39
CA ILE A 149 -36.24 35.37 -14.13
C ILE A 149 -35.53 36.47 -14.92
N SER A 150 -36.08 36.81 -16.09
CA SER A 150 -35.74 38.04 -16.84
C SER A 150 -36.41 39.26 -16.22
#